data_AF-A0A352VQ80-F1
#
_entry.id   AF-A0A352VQ80-F1
#
_cell.length_a   1.000
_cell.length_b   1.000
_cell.length_c   1.000
_cell.angle_alpha   90.00
_cell.angle_beta   90.00
_cell.angle_gamma   90.00
#
_symmetry.space_group_name_H-M   'P 1'
#
loop_
_entity.id
_entity.type
_entity.pdbx_description
1 polymer ?
#
loop_
_entity_poly.entity_id
_entity_poly.type
_entity_poly.pdbx_seq_one_letter_code
_entity_poly.pdbx_strand_id
1 'polypeptide(L)' 'GNESFYTESGLARAKEHLAPGGILAVWSYTENSPFVSALRAAFAVVELVPVSYLNDLVDEQHTDWLFLAHDEPATRDA' A
#
# COMPACT_ATOMS: atom_id res chain seq x y z
N GLY A 1 -5.32 18.88 -4.26
CA GLY A 1 -4.08 18.20 -4.71
C GLY A 1 -4.18 16.72 -4.40
N ASN A 2 -3.07 15.97 -4.51
CA ASN A 2 -3.08 14.52 -4.33
C ASN A 2 -3.08 14.07 -2.85
N GLU A 3 -2.96 15.00 -1.91
CA GLU A 3 -2.91 14.72 -0.47
C GLU A 3 -4.12 13.93 0.04
N SER A 4 -5.31 14.18 -0.52
CA SER A 4 -6.52 13.47 -0.14
C SER A 4 -6.49 11.98 -0.47
N PHE A 5 -5.59 11.52 -1.34
CA PHE A 5 -5.43 10.09 -1.62
C PHE A 5 -4.83 9.34 -0.43
N TYR A 6 -3.96 9.98 0.35
CA TYR A 6 -3.19 9.35 1.44
C TYR A 6 -3.97 9.30 2.77
N THR A 7 -5.24 9.70 2.78
CA THR A 7 -6.13 9.61 3.93
C THR A 7 -6.93 8.31 3.88
N GLU A 8 -7.44 7.85 5.02
CA GLU A 8 -8.37 6.71 5.10
C GLU A 8 -9.54 6.87 4.12
N SER A 9 -10.17 8.05 4.10
CA SER A 9 -11.30 8.33 3.21
C SER A 9 -10.93 8.32 1.73
N GLY A 10 -9.72 8.75 1.38
CA GLY A 10 -9.21 8.67 0.01
C GLY A 10 -8.97 7.22 -0.42
N LEU A 11 -8.37 6.43 0.46
CA LEU A 11 -8.10 5.02 0.23
C LEU A 11 -9.37 4.19 0.15
N ALA A 12 -10.38 4.49 0.98
CA ALA A 12 -11.69 3.85 0.90
C ALA A 12 -12.35 4.07 -0.48
N ARG A 13 -12.25 5.29 -1.01
CA ARG A 13 -12.74 5.59 -2.38
C ARG A 13 -11.90 4.89 -3.45
N ALA A 14 -10.59 4.81 -3.29
CA ALA A 14 -9.74 4.07 -4.23
C ALA A 14 -10.10 2.58 -4.26
N LYS A 15 -10.37 1.99 -3.09
CA LYS A 15 -10.81 0.61 -2.92
C LYS A 15 -12.13 0.29 -3.64
N GLU A 16 -13.09 1.21 -3.66
CA GLU A 16 -14.36 1.05 -4.40
C GLU A 16 -14.17 0.83 -5.92
N HIS A 17 -13.01 1.22 -6.46
CA HIS A 17 -12.67 1.05 -7.88
C HIS A 17 -11.80 -0.17 -8.17
N LEU A 18 -11.43 -0.95 -7.15
CA LEU A 18 -10.74 -2.22 -7.37
C LEU A 18 -11.75 -3.30 -7.82
N ALA A 19 -11.32 -4.16 -8.73
CA ALA A 19 -12.07 -5.39 -9.00
C ALA A 19 -12.15 -6.25 -7.71
N PRO A 20 -13.13 -7.16 -7.58
CA PRO A 20 -13.15 -8.11 -6.48
C PRO A 20 -11.82 -8.86 -6.37
N GLY A 21 -11.18 -8.80 -5.18
CA GLY A 21 -9.84 -9.35 -4.95
C GLY A 21 -8.68 -8.55 -5.57
N GLY A 22 -8.94 -7.35 -6.08
CA GLY A 22 -7.92 -6.44 -6.59
C GLY A 22 -7.00 -5.92 -5.48
N ILE A 23 -5.75 -5.62 -5.84
CA ILE A 23 -4.70 -5.20 -4.91
C ILE A 23 -4.28 -3.76 -5.25
N LEU A 24 -4.24 -2.90 -4.25
CA LEU A 24 -3.57 -1.60 -4.31
C LEU A 24 -2.09 -1.78 -3.92
N ALA A 25 -1.18 -1.33 -4.79
CA ALA A 25 0.26 -1.36 -4.54
C ALA A 25 0.85 0.06 -4.59
N VAL A 26 1.57 0.47 -3.54
CA VAL A 26 2.15 1.82 -3.43
C VAL A 26 3.62 1.73 -3.01
N TRP A 27 4.51 2.42 -3.74
CA TRP A 27 5.92 2.53 -3.41
C TRP A 27 6.16 3.64 -2.39
N SER A 28 7.04 3.39 -1.42
CA SER A 28 7.43 4.34 -0.37
C SER A 28 8.93 4.24 -0.09
N TYR A 29 9.57 5.40 0.12
CA TYR A 29 10.95 5.48 0.59
C TYR A 29 11.10 5.31 2.11
N THR A 30 9.99 5.16 2.84
CA THR A 30 9.98 5.02 4.31
C THR A 30 9.07 3.89 4.75
N GLU A 31 9.50 3.11 5.75
CA GLU A 31 8.76 1.96 6.29
C GLU A 31 7.50 2.37 7.03
N ASN A 32 7.66 3.28 8.00
CA ASN A 32 6.66 3.57 9.01
C ASN A 32 6.14 4.99 8.86
N SER A 33 5.16 5.15 7.97
CA SER A 33 4.49 6.43 7.73
C SER A 33 3.05 6.39 8.25
N PRO A 34 2.44 7.56 8.57
CA PRO A 34 1.00 7.65 8.87
C PRO A 34 0.10 7.02 7.80
N PHE A 35 0.62 6.87 6.58
CA PHE A 35 -0.05 6.21 5.47
C PHE A 35 -0.31 4.72 5.73
N VAL A 36 0.59 4.01 6.43
CA VAL A 36 0.39 2.60 6.81
C VAL A 36 -0.84 2.46 7.72
N SER A 37 -1.02 3.39 8.66
CA SER A 37 -2.22 3.43 9.50
C SER A 37 -3.49 3.68 8.68
N ALA A 38 -3.44 4.57 7.69
CA ALA A 38 -4.56 4.83 6.79
C ALA A 38 -4.90 3.61 5.92
N LEU A 39 -3.90 2.88 5.42
CA LEU A 39 -4.10 1.61 4.69
C LEU A 39 -4.80 0.57 5.57
N ARG A 40 -4.32 0.39 6.81
CA ARG A 40 -4.89 -0.59 7.77
C ARG A 40 -6.31 -0.22 8.21
N ALA A 41 -6.68 1.05 8.15
CA ALA A 41 -8.05 1.49 8.42
C ALA A 41 -8.99 1.23 7.23
N ALA A 42 -8.48 1.27 5.99
CA ALA A 42 -9.29 1.15 4.78
C ALA A 42 -9.40 -0.29 4.22
N PHE A 43 -8.38 -1.12 4.42
CA PHE A 43 -8.26 -2.48 3.83
C PHE A 43 -8.18 -3.56 4.90
N ALA A 44 -8.70 -4.75 4.59
CA ALA A 44 -8.65 -5.89 5.52
C ALA A 44 -7.23 -6.45 5.67
N VAL A 45 -6.46 -6.52 4.58
CA VAL A 45 -5.10 -7.06 4.55
C VAL A 45 -4.14 -5.97 4.08
N VAL A 46 -3.05 -5.79 4.82
CA VAL A 46 -1.96 -4.86 4.48
C VAL A 46 -0.62 -5.55 4.73
N GLU A 47 0.19 -5.63 3.68
CA GLU A 47 1.54 -6.19 3.69
C GLU A 47 2.58 -5.12 3.35
N LEU A 48 3.69 -5.12 4.08
CA LEU A 48 4.82 -4.22 3.87
C LEU A 48 6.01 -5.06 3.40
N VAL A 49 6.37 -4.92 2.13
CA VAL A 49 7.47 -5.68 1.53
C VAL A 49 8.71 -4.78 1.45
N PRO A 50 9.80 -5.10 2.16
CA PRO A 50 11.06 -4.37 2.02
C PRO A 50 11.72 -4.70 0.68
N VAL A 51 12.25 -3.68 0.02
CA VAL A 51 13.02 -3.80 -1.22
C VAL A 51 14.39 -3.17 -1.01
N SER A 52 15.37 -4.02 -0.73
CA SER A 52 16.75 -3.59 -0.48
C SER A 52 17.60 -3.68 -1.75
N TYR A 53 18.32 -2.60 -2.05
CA TYR A 53 19.22 -2.51 -3.21
C TYR A 53 20.44 -1.63 -2.89
N LEU A 54 21.57 -1.90 -3.56
CA LEU A 54 22.71 -0.98 -3.56
C LEU A 54 22.39 0.18 -4.49
N ASN A 55 22.44 1.41 -3.97
CA ASN A 55 22.24 2.61 -4.77
C ASN A 55 23.59 3.10 -5.31
N ASP A 56 23.88 2.75 -6.55
CA ASP A 56 25.16 3.07 -7.21
C ASP A 56 25.43 4.58 -7.33
N LEU A 57 24.42 5.43 -7.17
CA LEU A 57 24.59 6.89 -7.23
C LEU A 57 25.23 7.47 -5.97
N VAL A 58 25.06 6.80 -4.84
CA VAL A 58 25.56 7.24 -3.52
C VAL A 58 26.42 6.18 -2.83
N ASP A 59 26.58 5.01 -3.43
CA ASP A 59 27.36 3.87 -2.90
C ASP A 59 26.89 3.41 -1.50
N GLU A 60 25.57 3.43 -1.29
CA GLU A 60 24.93 3.06 -0.03
C GLU A 60 23.87 1.97 -0.21
N GLN A 61 23.68 1.17 0.84
CA GLN A 61 22.57 0.22 0.90
C GLN A 61 21.28 0.96 1.24
N HIS A 62 20.31 0.95 0.33
CA HIS A 62 18.97 1.49 0.56
C HIS A 62 17.96 0.37 0.78
N THR A 63 16.87 0.69 1.48
CA THR A 63 15.67 -0.15 1.57
C THR A 63 14.45 0.73 1.41
N ASP A 64 13.76 0.54 0.30
CA ASP A 64 12.44 1.10 0.04
C ASP A 64 11.36 0.06 0.39
N TRP A 65 10.10 0.46 0.29
CA TRP A 65 8.96 -0.33 0.74
C TRP A 65 7.87 -0.36 -0.30
N LEU A 66 7.37 -1.56 -0.58
CA LEU A 66 6.15 -1.76 -1.35
C LEU A 66 5.02 -2.10 -0.38
N PHE A 67 4.04 -1.22 -0.29
CA PHE A 67 2.81 -1.47 0.47
C PHE A 67 1.79 -2.12 -0.43
N LEU A 68 1.29 -3.29 -0.02
CA LEU A 68 0.23 -4.02 -0.69
C LEU A 68 -1.00 -4.00 0.22
N ALA A 69 -2.16 -3.62 -0.33
CA ALA A 69 -3.40 -3.60 0.41
C ALA A 69 -4.55 -4.16 -0.42
N HIS A 70 -5.33 -5.04 0.18
CA HIS A 70 -6.49 -5.64 -0.47
C HIS A 70 -7.51 -6.09 0.57
N ASP A 71 -8.73 -6.35 0.09
CA ASP A 71 -9.71 -7.11 0.85
C ASP A 71 -9.60 -8.59 0.49
N GLU A 72 -10.05 -9.47 1.38
CA GLU A 72 -10.22 -10.86 1.01
C GLU A 72 -11.19 -10.96 -0.18
N PRO A 73 -10.96 -11.89 -1.13
CA PRO A 73 -11.93 -12.12 -2.18
C PRO A 73 -13.27 -12.43 -1.53
N ALA A 74 -14.33 -11.72 -1.91
CA ALA A 74 -15.68 -12.07 -1.51
C ALA A 74 -15.85 -13.56 -1.79
N THR A 75 -16.14 -14.34 -0.74
CA THR A 75 -16.34 -15.78 -0.82
C THR A 75 -17.18 -16.06 -2.06
N ARG A 76 -16.63 -16.79 -3.03
CA ARG A 76 -17.41 -17.23 -4.17
C ARG A 76 -18.50 -18.13 -3.60
N ASP A 77 -19.73 -17.63 -3.55
CA ASP A 77 -20.90 -18.47 -3.38
C ASP A 77 -20.82 -19.58 -4.44
N ALA A 78 -20.69 -20.82 -3.96
CA ALA A 78 -20.71 -22.03 -4.76
C ALA A 78 -22.14 -22.57 -4.83
#